data_AF-A0A822Y2N0-F1
#
_entry.id   AF-A0A822Y2N0-F1
#
_cell.length_a   1.000
_cell.length_b   1.000
_cell.length_c   1.000
_cell.angle_alpha   90.00
_cell.angle_beta   90.00
_cell.angle_gamma   90.00
#
_symmetry.space_group_name_H-M   'P 1'
#
loop_
_entity.id
_entity.type
_entity.pdbx_description
1 polymer ?
#
loop_
_entity_poly.entity_id
_entity_poly.type
_entity_poly.pdbx_seq_one_letter_code
_entity_poly.pdbx_strand_id
1 'polypeptide(L)'
;MISAQKLTRGVKKGEATFLATMVETTEDVGTSGVLPEERKGVLKEYEDVMPPQLPKRLPPRREVDHKIELEPGAKPPAKRPTGWHHLSWRS
;
A
#
# COMPACT_ATOMS: atom_id res chain seq x y z
N MET A 1 -19.38 34.96 8.58
CA MET A 1 -19.62 34.06 9.74
C MET A 1 -20.90 34.52 10.44
N ILE A 2 -21.88 33.64 10.63
CA ILE A 2 -23.17 33.97 11.26
C ILE A 2 -23.04 33.77 12.78
N SER A 3 -23.64 34.65 13.59
CA SER A 3 -23.65 34.48 15.06
C SER A 3 -24.72 33.47 15.49
N ALA A 4 -24.54 32.83 16.65
CA ALA A 4 -25.52 31.90 17.22
C ALA A 4 -26.91 32.53 17.39
N GLN A 5 -26.98 33.82 17.75
CA GLN A 5 -28.25 34.56 17.89
C GLN A 5 -28.96 34.78 16.55
N LYS A 6 -28.21 35.00 15.46
CA LYS A 6 -28.79 35.14 14.13
C LYS A 6 -29.25 33.78 13.60
N LEU A 7 -28.46 32.74 13.84
CA LEU A 7 -28.81 31.35 13.50
C LEU A 7 -30.12 30.92 14.18
N THR A 8 -30.24 31.11 15.49
CA THR A 8 -31.46 30.77 16.25
C THR A 8 -32.69 31.56 15.80
N ARG A 9 -32.53 32.82 15.40
CA ARG A 9 -33.63 33.62 14.82
C ARG A 9 -34.07 33.09 13.45
N GLY A 10 -33.14 32.69 12.59
CA GLY A 10 -33.45 32.08 11.30
C GLY A 10 -34.23 30.78 11.46
N VAL A 11 -33.78 29.90 12.36
CA VAL A 11 -34.50 28.65 12.69
C VAL A 11 -35.93 28.92 13.17
N LYS A 12 -36.13 29.90 14.07
CA LYS A 12 -37.48 30.28 14.55
C LYS A 12 -38.37 30.88 13.46
N LYS A 13 -37.77 31.47 12.42
CA LYS A 13 -38.48 32.04 11.27
C LYS A 13 -38.73 31.04 10.13
N GLY A 14 -38.28 29.79 10.29
CA GLY A 14 -38.41 28.76 9.25
C GLY A 14 -37.39 28.90 8.12
N GLU A 15 -36.30 29.64 8.32
CA GLU A 15 -35.21 29.74 7.33
C GLU A 15 -34.40 28.44 7.30
N ALA A 16 -34.06 27.97 6.09
CA ALA A 16 -33.30 26.74 5.89
C ALA A 16 -31.92 26.83 6.56
N THR A 17 -31.68 25.94 7.53
CA THR A 17 -30.46 25.89 8.32
C THR A 17 -29.87 24.48 8.27
N PHE A 18 -28.61 24.36 7.84
CA PHE A 18 -27.93 23.08 7.67
C PHE A 18 -26.82 22.90 8.72
N LEU A 19 -26.73 21.71 9.30
CA LEU A 19 -25.65 21.29 10.18
C LEU A 19 -24.68 20.41 9.40
N ALA A 20 -23.42 20.81 9.30
CA ALA A 20 -22.35 20.00 8.73
C ALA A 20 -21.45 19.51 9.87
N THR A 21 -21.25 18.20 9.95
CA THR A 21 -20.30 17.58 10.88
C THR A 21 -19.22 16.89 10.05
N MET A 22 -17.96 17.16 10.36
CA MET A 22 -16.84 16.39 9.82
C MET A 22 -16.73 15.10 10.63
N VAL A 23 -16.80 13.97 9.94
CA VAL A 23 -16.49 12.67 10.52
C VAL A 23 -15.03 12.39 10.19
N GLU A 24 -14.19 12.32 11.22
CA GLU A 24 -12.82 11.84 11.06
C GLU A 24 -12.89 10.33 10.78
N THR A 25 -12.65 9.95 9.53
CA THR A 25 -12.41 8.56 9.17
C THR A 25 -10.98 8.22 9.56
N THR A 26 -10.79 7.60 10.73
CA THR A 26 -9.54 6.90 11.05
C THR A 26 -9.53 5.59 10.25
N GLU A 27 -9.41 5.71 8.94
CA GLU A 27 -9.04 4.59 8.10
C GLU A 27 -7.53 4.63 7.96
N ASP A 28 -6.86 3.78 8.73
CA ASP A 28 -5.50 3.38 8.41
C ASP A 28 -5.48 2.88 6.95
N VAL A 29 -4.79 3.66 6.13
CA VAL A 29 -4.33 3.40 4.76
C VAL A 29 -4.67 2.00 4.22
N GLY A 30 -5.74 1.89 3.42
CA GLY A 30 -5.96 0.73 2.55
C GLY A 30 -7.40 0.29 2.36
N THR A 31 -8.25 1.14 1.79
CA THR A 31 -9.55 0.74 1.19
C THR A 31 -10.52 0.05 2.16
N SER A 32 -11.05 0.78 3.16
CA SER A 32 -12.18 0.28 3.97
C SER A 32 -13.53 0.62 3.33
N GLY A 33 -13.72 0.16 2.08
CA GLY A 33 -15.06 -0.28 1.70
C GLY A 33 -15.31 -1.61 2.41
N VAL A 34 -16.49 -1.83 3.00
CA VAL A 34 -16.87 -3.14 3.55
C VAL A 34 -16.54 -4.20 2.51
N LEU A 35 -15.48 -4.99 2.75
CA LEU A 35 -15.10 -6.08 1.87
C LEU A 35 -16.29 -7.04 1.83
N PRO A 36 -16.89 -7.30 0.65
CA PRO A 36 -17.89 -8.35 0.51
C PRO A 36 -17.37 -9.65 1.14
N GLU A 37 -18.24 -10.39 1.82
CA GLU A 37 -17.85 -11.63 2.53
C GLU A 37 -17.10 -12.62 1.62
N GLU A 38 -17.48 -12.67 0.35
CA GLU A 38 -16.81 -13.45 -0.70
C GLU A 38 -15.31 -13.10 -0.84
N ARG A 39 -14.96 -11.80 -0.77
CA ARG A 39 -13.57 -11.34 -0.86
C ARG A 39 -12.77 -11.66 0.41
N LYS A 40 -13.41 -11.63 1.58
CA LYS A 40 -12.75 -12.00 2.84
C LYS A 40 -12.34 -13.46 2.85
N GLY A 41 -13.19 -14.34 2.30
CA GLY A 41 -12.89 -15.76 2.15
C GLY A 41 -11.61 -15.99 1.33
N VAL A 42 -11.53 -15.39 0.14
CA VAL A 42 -10.37 -15.52 -0.75
C VAL A 42 -9.09 -14.95 -0.13
N LEU A 43 -9.16 -13.78 0.51
CA LEU A 43 -7.99 -13.19 1.16
C LEU A 43 -7.44 -14.06 2.30
N LYS A 44 -8.34 -14.71 3.06
CA LYS A 44 -7.97 -15.64 4.11
C LYS A 44 -7.39 -16.95 3.56
N GLU A 45 -7.90 -17.42 2.43
CA GLU A 45 -7.41 -18.64 1.77
C GLU A 45 -5.97 -18.49 1.26
N TYR A 46 -5.59 -17.29 0.79
CA TYR A 46 -4.28 -16.99 0.20
C TYR A 46 -3.41 -16.05 1.04
N GLU A 47 -3.62 -16.00 2.36
CA GLU A 47 -2.85 -15.14 3.28
C GLU A 47 -1.34 -15.44 3.22
N ASP A 48 -0.96 -16.68 2.94
CA ASP A 48 0.41 -17.16 2.83
C ASP A 48 1.14 -16.70 1.55
N VAL A 49 0.40 -16.25 0.52
CA VAL A 49 0.95 -15.75 -0.74
C VAL A 49 1.54 -14.34 -0.59
N MET A 50 0.99 -13.53 0.32
CA MET A 50 1.40 -12.15 0.56
C MET A 50 1.74 -11.89 2.04
N PRO A 51 2.73 -12.60 2.61
CA PRO A 51 3.11 -12.39 4.00
C PRO A 51 3.76 -11.01 4.19
N PRO A 52 3.66 -10.40 5.39
CA PRO A 52 4.26 -9.10 5.68
C PRO A 52 5.80 -9.11 5.60
N GLN A 53 6.41 -10.30 5.67
CA GLN A 53 7.84 -10.51 5.52
C GLN A 53 8.09 -11.76 4.67
N LEU A 54 9.13 -11.71 3.84
CA LEU A 54 9.50 -12.86 3.01
C LEU A 54 9.98 -14.05 3.87
N PRO A 55 9.57 -15.29 3.55
CA PRO A 55 10.06 -16.48 4.22
C PRO A 55 11.59 -16.59 4.11
N LYS A 56 12.25 -17.10 5.17
CA LYS A 56 13.70 -17.35 5.18
C LYS A 56 14.13 -18.52 4.28
N ARG A 57 13.18 -19.30 3.78
CA ARG A 57 13.43 -20.49 2.97
C ARG A 57 13.50 -20.09 1.49
N LEU A 58 14.30 -20.82 0.71
CA LEU A 58 14.30 -20.67 -0.73
C LEU A 58 12.92 -21.09 -1.28
N PRO A 59 12.44 -20.43 -2.35
CA PRO A 59 11.26 -20.89 -3.04
C PRO A 59 11.45 -22.33 -3.57
N PRO A 60 10.35 -23.08 -3.77
CA PRO A 60 10.41 -24.39 -4.41
C PRO A 60 11.15 -24.33 -5.76
N ARG A 61 11.74 -25.45 -6.18
CA ARG A 61 12.31 -25.56 -7.53
C ARG A 61 11.20 -25.33 -8.56
N ARG A 62 11.49 -24.53 -9.58
CA ARG A 62 10.57 -24.30 -10.69
C ARG A 62 10.53 -25.56 -11.56
N GLU A 63 9.37 -25.83 -12.15
CA GLU A 63 9.19 -26.92 -13.12
C GLU A 63 9.95 -26.67 -14.42
N VAL A 64 10.21 -25.38 -14.73
CA VAL A 64 10.91 -24.96 -15.94
C VAL A 64 12.18 -24.21 -15.56
N ASP A 65 13.30 -24.67 -16.11
CA ASP A 65 14.56 -23.95 -16.08
C ASP A 65 14.61 -22.93 -17.23
N HIS A 66 14.84 -21.66 -16.90
CA HIS A 66 15.00 -20.61 -17.90
C HIS A 66 16.44 -20.58 -18.41
N LYS A 67 16.67 -21.26 -19.54
CA LYS A 67 17.94 -21.19 -20.24
C LYS A 67 18.14 -19.79 -20.82
N ILE A 68 19.30 -19.19 -20.57
CA ILE A 68 19.74 -17.98 -21.26
C ILE A 68 20.41 -18.40 -22.56
N GLU A 69 19.83 -18.00 -23.70
CA GLU A 69 20.45 -18.20 -25.00
C GLU A 69 21.59 -17.20 -25.18
N LEU A 70 22.74 -17.69 -25.65
CA LEU A 70 23.91 -16.89 -25.93
C LEU A 70 24.18 -16.90 -27.43
N GLU A 71 24.55 -15.75 -27.97
CA GLU A 71 25.10 -15.68 -29.31
C GLU A 71 26.44 -16.44 -29.37
N PRO A 72 26.75 -17.13 -30.50
CA PRO A 72 28.02 -17.81 -30.66
C PRO A 72 29.22 -16.88 -30.42
N GLY A 73 30.11 -17.26 -29.50
CA GLY A 73 31.30 -16.47 -29.15
C GLY A 73 31.07 -15.35 -28.12
N ALA A 74 29.88 -15.24 -27.53
CA ALA A 74 29.61 -14.28 -26.46
C ALA A 74 30.56 -14.50 -25.26
N LYS A 75 31.19 -13.42 -24.79
CA LYS A 75 32.09 -13.42 -23.63
C LYS A 75 31.34 -12.99 -22.37
N PRO A 76 31.59 -13.60 -21.19
CA PRO A 76 30.96 -13.18 -19.95
C PRO A 76 31.35 -11.74 -19.59
N PRO A 77 30.44 -10.94 -19.04
CA PRO A 77 30.75 -9.58 -18.62
C PRO A 77 31.73 -9.61 -17.43
N ALA A 78 32.92 -9.04 -17.62
CA ALA A 78 33.92 -8.85 -16.57
C ALA A 78 33.98 -7.37 -16.14
N LYS A 79 32.89 -6.88 -15.54
CA LYS A 79 32.84 -5.50 -15.00
C LYS A 79 33.27 -5.51 -13.54
N ARG A 80 34.15 -4.57 -13.16
CA ARG A 80 34.46 -4.34 -11.73
C ARG A 80 33.20 -3.85 -11.02
N PRO A 81 32.96 -4.24 -9.75
CA PRO A 81 31.92 -3.62 -8.94
C PRO A 81 32.09 -2.10 -8.99
N THR A 82 31.05 -1.40 -9.42
CA THR A 82 31.03 0.06 -9.29
C THR A 82 31.05 0.36 -7.80
N GLY A 83 32.07 1.06 -7.33
CA GLY A 83 32.21 1.36 -5.91
C GLY A 83 30.97 2.07 -5.40
N TRP A 84 30.20 1.41 -4.55
CA TRP A 84 29.30 2.10 -3.63
C TRP A 84 30.21 2.90 -2.71
N HIS A 85 30.26 4.23 -2.87
CA HIS A 85 31.03 5.06 -1.95
C HIS A 85 30.57 4.77 -0.52
N HIS A 86 31.48 4.17 0.22
CA HIS A 86 31.41 3.88 1.64
C HIS A 86 31.57 5.22 2.36
N LEU A 87 30.47 5.95 2.49
CA LEU A 87 30.36 7.05 3.44
C LEU A 87 30.07 6.44 4.82
N SER A 88 30.88 6.90 5.78
CA SER A 88 30.88 6.65 7.22
C SER A 88 31.40 5.30 7.73
N TRP A 89 32.73 5.20 7.88
CA TRP A 89 33.35 4.65 9.10
C TRP A 89 34.51 5.56 9.52
N ARG A 90 34.19 6.55 10.35
CA ARG A 90 35.12 7.18 11.30
C ARG A 90 34.27 7.68 12.47
N SER A 91 34.18 6.85 13.50
CA SER A 91 33.81 7.21 14.87
C SER A 91 34.98 6.81 15.74
#